data_AF-A0A662IUU7-F1
#
_entry.id   AF-A0A662IUU7-F1
#
_cell.length_a   1.000
_cell.length_b   1.000
_cell.length_c   1.000
_cell.angle_alpha   90.00
_cell.angle_beta   90.00
_cell.angle_gamma   90.00
#
_symmetry.space_group_name_H-M   'P 1'
#
loop_
_entity.id
_entity.type
_entity.pdbx_description
1 polymer ?
#
loop_
_entity_poly.entity_id
_entity_poly.type
_entity_poly.pdbx_seq_one_letter_code
_entity_poly.pdbx_strand_id
1 'polypeptide(L)'
;MRVAKSPMDIVYEDAFAVARETIMQEVNTIVSNLQVLDTGKILYGEIRSENKVEGLVAMKFTKPGRAVMIVNKETGNIALRGTLAMWAKEKLNARGWNFGGHPGWIGGNLENKSTRQLLNDILEISE
;
A
#
# COMPACT_ATOMS: atom_id res chain seq x y z
N MET A 1 10.64 8.37 30.76
CA MET A 1 10.68 9.30 29.61
C MET A 1 11.94 10.15 29.73
N ARG A 2 12.96 9.86 28.91
CA ARG A 2 14.17 10.67 28.85
C ARG A 2 14.01 11.69 27.72
N VAL A 3 14.36 12.92 28.03
CA VAL A 3 14.15 14.13 27.23
C VAL A 3 15.13 14.10 26.05
N ALA A 4 14.63 13.91 24.83
CA ALA A 4 15.41 14.10 23.61
C ALA A 4 15.82 15.60 23.53
N LYS A 5 17.11 15.89 23.37
CA LYS A 5 17.65 17.26 23.39
C LYS A 5 17.88 17.83 21.99
N SER A 6 17.87 16.97 20.98
CA SER A 6 17.92 17.35 19.56
C SER A 6 17.11 16.33 18.74
N PRO A 7 16.49 16.73 17.61
CA PRO A 7 15.85 15.80 16.67
C PRO A 7 16.78 14.67 16.20
N MET A 8 18.09 14.91 16.22
CA MET A 8 19.10 13.90 15.88
C MET A 8 19.18 12.76 16.90
N ASP A 9 18.87 13.01 18.17
CA ASP A 9 18.94 11.99 19.22
C ASP A 9 17.91 10.86 19.00
N ILE A 10 16.77 11.19 18.37
CA ILE A 10 15.71 10.22 18.02
C ILE A 10 16.16 9.28 16.89
N VAL A 11 17.00 9.78 15.97
CA VAL A 11 17.45 9.03 14.79
C VAL A 11 18.51 7.98 15.16
N TYR A 12 19.25 8.21 16.25
CA TYR A 12 20.36 7.34 16.69
C TYR A 12 20.05 6.53 17.97
N GLU A 13 18.82 6.56 18.48
CA GLU A 13 18.42 5.60 19.52
C GLU A 13 18.26 4.21 18.91
N ASP A 14 18.95 3.22 19.46
CA ASP A 14 18.91 1.80 19.04
C ASP A 14 17.48 1.25 18.91
N ALA A 15 16.53 1.79 19.70
CA ALA A 15 15.12 1.44 19.63
C ALA A 15 14.48 1.73 18.25
N PHE A 16 14.91 2.80 17.57
CA PHE A 16 14.39 3.14 16.24
C PHE A 16 14.93 2.20 15.16
N ALA A 17 16.21 1.81 15.27
CA ALA A 17 16.82 0.83 14.37
C ALA A 17 16.12 -0.53 14.48
N VAL A 18 15.89 -1.00 15.71
CA VAL A 18 15.17 -2.26 15.98
C VAL A 18 13.74 -2.21 15.44
N ALA A 19 12.99 -1.13 15.69
CA ALA A 19 11.62 -1.00 15.19
C ALA A 19 11.56 -1.04 13.65
N ARG A 20 12.51 -0.37 12.98
CA ARG A 20 12.60 -0.39 11.52
C ARG A 20 12.92 -1.78 10.98
N GLU A 21 13.86 -2.48 11.61
CA GLU A 21 14.20 -3.86 11.22
C GLU A 21 13.00 -4.80 11.36
N THR A 22 12.27 -4.71 12.47
CA THR A 22 11.04 -5.50 12.69
C THR A 22 10.01 -5.26 11.58
N ILE A 23 9.72 -4.00 11.23
CA ILE A 23 8.80 -3.67 10.13
C ILE A 23 9.30 -4.25 8.80
N MET A 24 10.60 -4.17 8.53
CA MET A 24 11.16 -4.69 7.27
C MET A 24 11.14 -6.21 7.20
N GLN A 25 11.37 -6.91 8.32
CA GLN A 25 11.23 -8.36 8.41
C GLN A 25 9.78 -8.80 8.15
N GLU A 26 8.81 -8.09 8.72
CA GLU A 26 7.39 -8.31 8.46
C GLU A 26 7.06 -8.10 6.98
N VAL A 27 7.47 -6.97 6.40
CA VAL A 27 7.28 -6.68 4.97
C VAL A 27 7.84 -7.81 4.10
N ASN A 28 9.06 -8.27 4.38
CA ASN A 28 9.68 -9.34 3.61
C ASN A 28 8.91 -10.66 3.74
N THR A 29 8.44 -10.98 4.94
CA THR A 29 7.60 -12.17 5.21
C THR A 29 6.27 -12.10 4.48
N ILE A 30 5.63 -10.94 4.45
CA ILE A 30 4.39 -10.73 3.68
C ILE A 30 4.68 -10.91 2.19
N VAL A 31 5.71 -10.25 1.66
CA VAL A 31 6.07 -10.28 0.24
C VAL A 31 6.37 -11.69 -0.25
N SER A 32 7.04 -12.53 0.54
CA SER A 32 7.37 -13.91 0.14
C SER A 32 6.16 -14.82 0.01
N ASN A 33 5.08 -14.52 0.73
CA ASN A 33 3.87 -15.34 0.79
C ASN A 33 2.67 -14.72 0.06
N LEU A 34 2.79 -13.46 -0.35
CA LEU A 34 1.70 -12.72 -0.96
C LEU A 34 1.41 -13.23 -2.37
N GLN A 35 0.17 -13.67 -2.57
CA GLN A 35 -0.38 -13.90 -3.89
C GLN A 35 -0.91 -12.59 -4.46
N VAL A 36 -0.44 -12.23 -5.64
CA VAL A 36 -0.86 -11.03 -6.36
C VAL A 36 -1.62 -11.45 -7.61
N LEU A 37 -2.85 -10.97 -7.75
CA LEU A 37 -3.69 -11.17 -8.91
C LEU A 37 -3.34 -10.16 -10.00
N ASP A 38 -3.09 -10.65 -11.22
CA ASP A 38 -2.90 -9.78 -12.38
C ASP A 38 -4.26 -9.46 -13.01
N THR A 39 -4.65 -8.19 -12.97
CA THR A 39 -5.86 -7.69 -13.62
C THR A 39 -5.54 -6.95 -14.94
N GLY A 40 -4.30 -7.03 -15.41
CA GLY A 40 -3.81 -6.32 -16.60
C GLY A 40 -3.04 -5.06 -16.23
N LYS A 41 -3.76 -3.93 -16.10
CA LYS A 41 -3.15 -2.62 -15.78
C LYS A 41 -2.80 -2.49 -14.29
N ILE A 42 -3.47 -3.26 -13.43
CA ILE A 42 -3.29 -3.25 -11.97
C ILE A 42 -2.92 -4.66 -11.48
N LEU A 43 -1.86 -4.76 -10.68
CA LEU A 43 -1.56 -5.93 -9.87
C LEU A 43 -2.21 -5.76 -8.50
N TYR A 44 -3.12 -6.66 -8.12
CA TYR A 44 -3.92 -6.56 -6.90
C TYR A 44 -3.49 -7.59 -5.85
N GLY A 45 -3.28 -7.18 -4.60
CA GLY A 45 -2.98 -8.08 -3.49
C GLY A 45 -3.68 -7.68 -2.21
N GLU A 46 -4.00 -8.67 -1.37
CA GLU A 46 -4.57 -8.48 -0.04
C GLU A 46 -3.60 -8.96 1.04
N ILE A 47 -3.41 -8.14 2.07
CA ILE A 47 -2.59 -8.47 3.24
C ILE A 47 -3.40 -8.28 4.53
N ARG A 48 -2.87 -8.79 5.63
CA ARG A 48 -3.34 -8.49 6.99
C ARG A 48 -2.14 -8.14 7.86
N SER A 49 -2.15 -6.94 8.42
CA SER A 49 -1.09 -6.43 9.28
C SER A 49 -1.66 -5.29 10.12
N GLU A 50 -1.38 -5.29 11.42
CA GLU A 50 -1.71 -4.14 12.29
C GLU A 50 -0.83 -2.92 11.95
N ASN A 51 0.37 -3.18 11.42
CA ASN A 51 1.30 -2.14 10.97
C ASN A 51 0.91 -1.61 9.58
N LYS A 52 1.20 -0.32 9.35
CA LYS A 52 0.98 0.36 8.07
C LYS A 52 2.08 0.02 7.06
N VAL A 53 2.01 -1.18 6.50
CA VAL A 53 3.04 -1.75 5.62
C VAL A 53 2.62 -1.88 4.16
N GLU A 54 1.34 -1.66 3.82
CA GLU A 54 0.79 -1.86 2.48
C GLU A 54 1.55 -1.08 1.40
N GLY A 55 2.01 0.13 1.72
CA GLY A 55 2.83 0.92 0.80
C GLY A 55 4.19 0.31 0.52
N LEU A 56 4.86 -0.23 1.55
CA LEU A 56 6.17 -0.88 1.42
C LEU A 56 6.05 -2.19 0.66
N VAL A 57 5.00 -2.97 0.94
CA VAL A 57 4.68 -4.19 0.20
C VAL A 57 4.43 -3.86 -1.28
N ALA A 58 3.57 -2.89 -1.58
CA ALA A 58 3.23 -2.50 -2.95
C ALA A 58 4.47 -2.10 -3.77
N MET A 59 5.42 -1.38 -3.15
CA MET A 59 6.68 -1.00 -3.80
C MET A 59 7.48 -2.21 -4.31
N LYS A 60 7.52 -3.31 -3.56
CA LYS A 60 8.30 -4.50 -3.93
C LYS A 60 7.82 -5.18 -5.21
N PHE A 61 6.57 -4.94 -5.62
CA PHE A 61 5.99 -5.50 -6.84
C PHE A 61 5.90 -4.50 -7.99
N THR A 62 6.38 -3.26 -7.81
CA THR A 62 6.30 -2.24 -8.88
C THR A 62 7.04 -2.65 -10.13
N LYS A 63 6.38 -2.46 -11.29
CA LYS A 63 6.93 -2.71 -12.62
C LYS A 63 6.54 -1.58 -13.57
N PRO A 64 7.35 -1.28 -14.60
CA PRO A 64 6.99 -0.31 -15.63
C PRO A 64 5.64 -0.63 -16.29
N GLY A 65 4.86 0.40 -16.59
CA GLY A 65 3.60 0.26 -17.32
C GLY A 65 2.46 -0.38 -16.54
N ARG A 66 2.59 -0.53 -15.21
CA ARG A 66 1.55 -1.09 -14.34
C ARG A 66 1.37 -0.26 -13.07
N ALA A 67 0.23 -0.44 -12.42
CA ALA A 67 0.05 -0.07 -11.02
C ALA A 67 0.04 -1.33 -10.14
N VAL A 68 0.40 -1.18 -8.88
CA VAL A 68 0.29 -2.23 -7.85
C VAL A 68 -0.61 -1.68 -6.76
N MET A 69 -1.69 -2.40 -6.46
CA MET A 69 -2.60 -2.10 -5.38
C MET A 69 -2.48 -3.17 -4.30
N ILE A 70 -2.17 -2.75 -3.08
CA ILE A 70 -2.19 -3.60 -1.90
C ILE A 70 -3.25 -3.09 -0.94
N VAL A 71 -4.14 -3.98 -0.51
CA VAL A 71 -5.17 -3.70 0.49
C VAL A 71 -4.82 -4.40 1.78
N ASN A 72 -4.66 -3.64 2.86
CA ASN A 72 -4.56 -4.17 4.21
C ASN A 72 -5.96 -4.37 4.78
N LYS A 73 -6.41 -5.62 4.86
CA LYS A 73 -7.75 -5.97 5.35
C LYS A 73 -7.91 -5.77 6.85
N GLU A 74 -6.81 -5.64 7.58
CA GLU A 74 -6.83 -5.41 9.02
C GLU A 74 -7.23 -3.98 9.33
N THR A 75 -6.67 -3.02 8.58
CA THR A 75 -6.86 -1.58 8.80
C THR A 75 -7.80 -0.93 7.79
N GLY A 76 -8.16 -1.65 6.72
CA GLY A 76 -8.87 -1.11 5.56
C GLY A 76 -8.02 -0.21 4.66
N ASN A 77 -6.74 0.01 4.97
CA ASN A 77 -5.86 0.89 4.21
C ASN A 77 -5.51 0.30 2.85
N ILE A 78 -5.40 1.16 1.84
CA ILE A 78 -5.06 0.80 0.48
C ILE A 78 -3.84 1.63 0.05
N ALA A 79 -2.84 0.96 -0.50
CA ALA A 79 -1.74 1.62 -1.20
C ALA A 79 -1.75 1.28 -2.68
N LEU A 80 -1.58 2.31 -3.50
CA LEU A 80 -1.43 2.21 -4.94
C LEU A 80 -0.08 2.80 -5.36
N ARG A 81 0.74 2.01 -6.05
CA ARG A 81 2.11 2.36 -6.48
C ARG A 81 2.31 2.09 -7.96
N GLY A 82 3.31 2.74 -8.57
CA GLY A 82 3.74 2.47 -9.95
C GLY A 82 3.26 3.49 -10.98
N THR A 83 3.66 3.30 -12.24
CA THR A 83 3.49 4.28 -13.33
C THR A 83 2.02 4.59 -13.60
N LEU A 84 1.14 3.59 -13.55
CA LEU A 84 -0.29 3.77 -13.80
C LEU A 84 -1.10 4.13 -12.54
N ALA A 85 -0.44 4.43 -11.41
CA ALA A 85 -1.15 4.75 -10.17
C ALA A 85 -2.09 5.94 -10.34
N MET A 86 -1.65 7.03 -10.98
CA MET A 86 -2.51 8.22 -11.16
C MET A 86 -3.75 7.91 -12.02
N TRP A 87 -3.55 7.19 -13.12
CA TRP A 87 -4.66 6.73 -13.97
C TRP A 87 -5.66 5.89 -13.17
N ALA A 88 -5.18 4.92 -12.39
CA ALA A 88 -6.05 4.07 -11.57
C ALA A 88 -6.80 4.86 -10.50
N LYS A 89 -6.14 5.84 -9.85
CA LYS A 89 -6.79 6.78 -8.92
C LYS A 89 -7.94 7.52 -9.59
N GLU A 90 -7.71 8.12 -10.75
CA GLU A 90 -8.73 8.91 -11.46
C GLU A 90 -9.95 8.05 -11.82
N LYS A 91 -9.70 6.83 -12.34
CA LYS A 91 -10.76 5.89 -12.71
C LYS A 91 -11.56 5.39 -11.51
N LEU A 92 -10.89 5.06 -10.41
CA LEU A 92 -11.57 4.59 -9.20
C LEU A 92 -12.29 5.73 -8.47
N ASN A 93 -11.72 6.93 -8.43
CA ASN A 93 -12.41 8.09 -7.85
C ASN A 93 -13.70 8.44 -8.62
N ALA A 94 -13.69 8.30 -9.95
CA ALA A 94 -14.90 8.46 -10.76
C ALA A 94 -16.01 7.43 -10.42
N ARG A 95 -15.64 6.31 -9.80
CA ARG A 95 -16.55 5.27 -9.28
C ARG A 95 -16.87 5.45 -7.78
N GLY A 96 -16.57 6.63 -7.23
CA GLY A 96 -16.87 6.99 -5.86
C GLY A 96 -15.93 6.39 -4.82
N TRP A 97 -14.74 5.93 -5.20
CA TRP A 97 -13.66 5.68 -4.24
C TRP A 97 -12.98 6.97 -3.83
N ASN A 98 -12.31 6.97 -2.68
CA ASN A 98 -11.60 8.12 -2.15
C ASN A 98 -10.11 7.85 -2.07
N PHE A 99 -9.41 8.10 -3.18
CA PHE A 99 -7.96 7.99 -3.27
C PHE A 99 -7.30 9.38 -3.34
N GLY A 100 -6.29 9.59 -2.50
CA GLY A 100 -5.46 10.79 -2.43
C GLY A 100 -3.98 10.51 -2.72
N GLY A 101 -3.19 11.57 -2.85
CA GLY A 101 -1.73 11.47 -3.07
C GLY A 101 -1.28 11.91 -4.46
N HIS A 102 0.00 11.61 -4.74
CA HIS A 102 0.77 12.14 -5.88
C HIS A 102 1.10 11.03 -6.90
N PRO A 103 1.54 11.37 -8.13
CA PRO A 103 1.91 10.36 -9.14
C PRO A 103 2.87 9.31 -8.57
N GLY A 104 2.54 8.03 -8.76
CA GLY A 104 3.32 6.89 -8.26
C GLY A 104 3.11 6.53 -6.79
N TRP A 105 2.48 7.39 -5.99
CA TRP A 105 2.31 7.23 -4.54
C TRP A 105 0.92 7.68 -4.09
N ILE A 106 -0.03 6.75 -4.17
CA ILE A 106 -1.44 7.03 -3.88
C ILE A 106 -1.89 6.17 -2.70
N GLY A 107 -2.72 6.74 -1.85
CA GLY A 107 -3.31 6.09 -0.69
C GLY A 107 -4.83 6.21 -0.72
N GLY A 108 -5.50 5.24 -0.12
CA GLY A 108 -6.94 5.27 0.09
C GLY A 108 -7.33 4.38 1.27
N ASN A 109 -8.62 4.28 1.52
CA ASN A 109 -9.18 3.39 2.53
C ASN A 109 -10.45 2.74 1.95
N LEU A 110 -10.73 1.51 2.38
CA LEU A 110 -11.97 0.81 2.03
C LEU A 110 -13.22 1.52 2.60
N GLU A 111 -13.07 2.25 3.69
CA GLU A 111 -14.15 2.85 4.48
C GLU A 111 -15.21 1.78 4.78
N ASN A 112 -16.43 1.92 4.23
CA ASN A 112 -17.53 0.97 4.40
C ASN A 112 -17.71 0.03 3.20
N LYS A 113 -16.77 0.02 2.24
CA LYS A 113 -16.81 -0.84 1.05
C LYS A 113 -16.01 -2.12 1.27
N SER A 114 -16.33 -3.16 0.50
CA SER A 114 -15.65 -4.44 0.55
C SER A 114 -14.51 -4.53 -0.46
N THR A 115 -13.53 -5.40 -0.19
CA THR A 115 -12.48 -5.73 -1.18
C THR A 115 -13.05 -6.33 -2.46
N ARG A 116 -14.18 -7.04 -2.37
CA ARG A 116 -14.88 -7.59 -3.53
C ARG A 116 -15.40 -6.50 -4.46
N GLN A 117 -16.00 -5.43 -3.90
CA GLN A 117 -16.45 -4.29 -4.70
C GLN A 117 -15.25 -3.61 -5.38
N LEU A 118 -14.14 -3.42 -4.65
CA LEU A 118 -12.92 -2.84 -5.19
C LEU A 118 -12.36 -3.68 -6.35
N LEU A 119 -12.29 -5.00 -6.18
CA LEU A 119 -11.78 -5.89 -7.22
C LEU A 119 -12.66 -5.88 -8.47
N ASN A 120 -13.98 -5.85 -8.33
CA ASN A 120 -14.88 -5.71 -9.48
C ASN A 120 -14.64 -4.40 -10.22
N ASP A 121 -14.55 -3.28 -9.50
CA ASP A 121 -14.26 -1.98 -10.11
C ASP A 121 -12.90 -1.96 -10.81
N ILE A 122 -11.88 -2.63 -10.26
CA ILE A 122 -10.55 -2.78 -10.87
C ILE A 122 -10.62 -3.55 -12.18
N LEU A 123 -11.37 -4.66 -12.22
CA LEU A 123 -11.52 -5.47 -13.42
C LEU A 123 -12.18 -4.66 -14.54
N GLU A 124 -13.26 -3.94 -14.24
CA GLU A 124 -13.98 -3.13 -15.22
C GLU A 124 -13.18 -1.94 -15.78
N ILE A 125 -12.23 -1.37 -15.03
CA ILE A 125 -11.37 -0.29 -15.55
C ILE A 125 -10.13 -0.82 -16.29
N SER A 126 -9.83 -2.10 -16.14
CA SER A 126 -8.64 -2.72 -16.72
C SER A 126 -8.88 -3.30 -18.11
N GLU A 127 -10.14 -3.61 -18.45
CA GLU A 127 -10.62 -3.76 -19.83
C GLU A 127 -10.24 -2.54 -20.72
#